data_AF-A0A8T4PYU8-F1
#
_entry.id   AF-A0A8T4PYU8-F1
#
_cell.length_a   1.000
_cell.length_b   1.000
_cell.length_c   1.000
_cell.angle_alpha   90.00
_cell.angle_beta   90.00
_cell.angle_gamma   90.00
#
_symmetry.space_group_name_H-M   'P 1'
#
loop_
_entity.id
_entity.type
_entity.pdbx_description
1 polymer ?
#
loop_
_entity_poly.entity_id
_entity_poly.type
_entity_poly.pdbx_seq_one_letter_code
_entity_poly.pdbx_strand_id
1 'polypeptide(L)' 'MNTFIGFILAHKVASVIAAIVIIVALYVYFRESPNKHMRKAINYHKKGEIYYNKGDIASAEDFYGAAEYHREKSTELREA' A
#
# COMPACT_ATOMS: atom_id res chain seq x y z
N MET A 1 2.09 43.95 -20.17
CA MET A 1 0.88 43.19 -19.80
C MET A 1 1.00 41.70 -20.10
N ASN A 2 1.54 41.28 -21.26
CA ASN A 2 1.72 39.85 -21.62
C ASN A 2 2.66 39.05 -20.69
N THR A 3 3.72 39.66 -20.15
CA THR A 3 4.69 38.96 -19.27
C THR A 3 4.10 38.62 -17.89
N PHE A 4 3.22 39.46 -17.38
CA PHE A 4 2.57 39.28 -16.08
C PHE A 4 1.52 38.14 -16.11
N ILE A 5 0.74 38.06 -17.19
CA ILE A 5 -0.23 36.98 -17.40
C ILE A 5 0.49 35.63 -17.59
N GLY A 6 1.60 35.62 -18.34
CA GLY A 6 2.43 34.42 -18.52
C GLY A 6 3.02 33.89 -17.22
N PHE A 7 3.46 34.78 -16.32
CA PHE A 7 3.98 34.41 -15.00
C PHE A 7 2.90 33.78 -14.10
N ILE A 8 1.69 34.37 -14.06
CA ILE A 8 0.56 33.82 -13.29
C ILE A 8 0.17 32.42 -13.81
N LEU A 9 0.15 32.24 -15.13
CA LEU A 9 -0.16 30.95 -15.75
C LEU A 9 0.89 29.90 -15.40
N ALA A 10 2.18 30.25 -15.51
CA ALA A 10 3.29 29.35 -15.15
C ALA A 10 3.24 28.95 -13.67
N HIS A 11 2.95 29.89 -12.76
CA HIS A 11 2.84 29.61 -11.33
C HIS A 11 1.66 28.68 -11.01
N LYS A 12 0.51 28.87 -11.67
CA LYS A 12 -0.65 27.97 -11.52
C LYS A 12 -0.35 26.56 -12.03
N VAL A 13 0.37 26.43 -13.15
CA VAL A 13 0.78 25.12 -13.66
C VAL A 13 1.74 24.45 -12.68
N ALA A 14 2.72 25.19 -12.15
CA ALA A 14 3.65 24.67 -11.16
C ALA A 14 2.94 24.24 -9.85
N SER A 15 1.96 25.01 -9.38
CA SER A 15 1.21 24.65 -8.16
C SER A 15 0.33 23.41 -8.36
N VAL A 16 -0.26 23.22 -9.53
CA VAL A 16 -1.01 22.00 -9.88
C VAL A 16 -0.08 20.78 -9.92
N ILE A 17 1.10 20.90 -10.53
CA ILE A 17 2.09 19.81 -10.57
C ILE A 17 2.52 19.44 -9.14
N ALA A 18 2.82 20.43 -8.29
CA ALA A 18 3.17 20.19 -6.89
C ALA A 18 2.05 19.49 -6.13
N ALA A 19 0.79 19.90 -6.32
CA ALA A 19 -0.35 19.24 -5.70
C ALA A 19 -0.49 17.78 -6.15
N ILE A 20 -0.30 17.48 -7.44
CA ILE A 20 -0.33 16.10 -7.96
C ILE A 20 0.76 15.26 -7.30
N VAL A 21 1.99 15.78 -7.19
CA VAL A 21 3.10 15.08 -6.53
C VAL A 21 2.76 14.75 -5.07
N ILE A 22 2.20 15.71 -4.33
CA ILE A 22 1.79 15.51 -2.94
C ILE A 22 0.68 14.44 -2.86
N ILE A 23 -0.33 14.50 -3.74
CA ILE A 23 -1.42 13.52 -3.77
C ILE A 23 -0.87 12.11 -4.04
N VAL A 24 0.05 11.96 -4.99
CA VAL A 24 0.67 10.66 -5.30
C VAL A 24 1.51 10.16 -4.12
N ALA A 25 2.31 11.02 -3.49
CA ALA A 25 3.10 10.66 -2.32
C ALA A 25 2.21 10.18 -1.17
N LEU A 26 1.13 10.92 -0.87
CA LEU A 26 0.14 10.52 0.13
C LEU A 26 -0.54 9.20 -0.25
N TYR A 27 -0.91 9.01 -1.51
CA TYR A 27 -1.52 7.77 -1.97
C TYR A 27 -0.61 6.56 -1.75
N VAL A 28 0.68 6.66 -2.09
CA VAL A 28 1.66 5.59 -1.87
C VAL A 28 1.83 5.32 -0.37
N TYR A 29 1.97 6.38 0.43
CA TYR A 29 2.09 6.27 1.89
C TYR A 29 0.89 5.57 2.54
N PHE A 30 -0.33 5.96 2.19
CA PHE A 30 -1.55 5.30 2.70
C PHE A 30 -1.74 3.89 2.14
N ARG A 31 -1.22 3.60 0.94
CA ARG A 31 -1.30 2.28 0.32
C ARG A 31 -0.43 1.25 1.05
N GLU A 32 0.70 1.65 1.60
CA GLU A 32 1.70 0.86 2.34
C GLU A 32 1.49 0.98 3.86
N SER A 33 0.25 0.93 4.35
CA SER A 33 0.00 0.98 5.80
C SER A 33 0.29 -0.38 6.47
N PRO A 34 1.01 -0.43 7.60
CA PRO A 34 1.21 -1.65 8.38
C PRO A 34 -0.11 -2.39 8.69
N ASN A 35 -1.15 -1.63 9.04
CA ASN A 35 -2.46 -2.18 9.39
C ASN A 35 -3.12 -2.92 8.21
N LYS A 36 -2.85 -2.49 6.98
CA LYS A 36 -3.34 -3.17 5.78
C LYS A 36 -2.62 -4.49 5.56
N HIS A 37 -1.31 -4.53 5.78
CA HIS A 37 -0.52 -5.74 5.71
C HIS A 37 -0.96 -6.74 6.80
N MET A 38 -1.15 -6.30 8.05
CA MET A 38 -1.71 -7.14 9.12
C MET A 38 -3.11 -7.68 8.79
N ARG A 39 -3.99 -6.85 8.21
CA ARG A 39 -5.34 -7.31 7.82
C ARG A 39 -5.27 -8.39 6.73
N LYS A 40 -4.36 -8.26 5.77
CA LYS A 40 -4.10 -9.29 4.75
C LYS A 40 -3.55 -10.57 5.39
N ALA A 41 -2.58 -10.46 6.30
CA ALA A 41 -2.00 -11.59 7.00
C ALA A 41 -3.06 -12.42 7.74
N ILE A 42 -3.95 -11.78 8.50
CA ILE A 42 -5.05 -12.46 9.20
C ILE A 42 -5.96 -13.19 8.21
N ASN A 43 -6.30 -12.55 7.09
CA ASN A 43 -7.18 -13.17 6.09
C ASN A 43 -6.53 -14.39 5.43
N TYR A 44 -5.25 -14.29 5.06
CA TYR A 44 -4.52 -15.42 4.50
C TYR A 44 -4.34 -16.55 5.50
N HIS A 45 -4.06 -16.24 6.76
CA HIS A 45 -3.97 -17.26 7.80
C HIS A 45 -5.29 -18.03 7.95
N LYS A 46 -6.43 -17.34 7.96
CA LYS A 46 -7.76 -17.98 7.97
C LYS A 46 -8.01 -18.85 6.73
N LYS A 47 -7.54 -18.43 5.56
CA LYS A 47 -7.61 -19.26 4.35
C LYS A 47 -6.76 -20.52 4.50
N GLY A 48 -5.54 -20.39 5.03
CA GLY A 48 -4.67 -21.52 5.35
C GLY A 48 -5.36 -22.52 6.26
N GLU A 49 -6.02 -22.05 7.33
CA GLU A 49 -6.81 -22.90 8.23
C GLU A 49 -7.94 -23.64 7.50
N ILE A 50 -8.65 -22.96 6.59
CA ILE A 50 -9.72 -23.57 5.80
C ILE A 50 -9.19 -24.69 4.90
N TYR A 51 -8.06 -24.48 4.22
CA TYR A 51 -7.47 -25.51 3.34
C TYR A 51 -6.85 -26.66 4.13
N TYR A 52 -6.21 -26.34 5.26
CA TYR A 52 -5.68 -27.33 6.19
C TYR A 52 -6.79 -28.25 6.69
N ASN A 53 -7.92 -27.68 7.13
CA ASN A 53 -9.08 -28.45 7.59
C ASN A 53 -9.73 -29.29 6.47
N LYS A 54 -9.54 -28.92 5.21
CA LYS A 54 -9.97 -29.72 4.04
C LYS A 54 -8.97 -30.82 3.68
N GLY A 55 -7.80 -30.87 4.31
CA GLY A 55 -6.71 -31.79 3.99
C GLY A 55 -5.86 -31.38 2.79
N ASP A 56 -6.10 -30.20 2.22
CA ASP A 56 -5.27 -29.63 1.15
C ASP A 56 -4.10 -28.87 1.77
N ILE A 57 -3.08 -29.64 2.15
CA ILE A 57 -1.92 -29.12 2.88
C ILE A 57 -1.08 -28.18 2.01
N ALA A 58 -0.94 -28.47 0.71
CA ALA A 58 -0.16 -27.63 -0.20
C ALA A 58 -0.76 -26.22 -0.32
N SER A 59 -2.06 -26.12 -0.56
CA SER A 59 -2.73 -24.81 -0.58
C SER A 59 -2.67 -24.12 0.79
N ALA A 60 -2.73 -24.87 1.89
CA ALA A 60 -2.63 -24.31 3.23
C ALA A 60 -1.26 -23.67 3.48
N GLU A 61 -0.18 -24.34 3.11
CA GLU A 61 1.19 -23.83 3.21
C GLU A 61 1.39 -22.55 2.40
N ASP A 62 0.90 -22.52 1.16
CA ASP A 62 0.94 -21.31 0.31
C ASP A 62 0.25 -20.11 1.00
N PHE A 63 -0.93 -20.34 1.58
CA PHE A 63 -1.65 -19.29 2.30
C PHE A 63 -0.98 -18.88 3.61
N TYR A 64 -0.37 -19.81 4.34
CA TYR A 64 0.40 -19.48 5.54
C TYR A 64 1.66 -18.68 5.21
N GLY A 65 2.39 -19.05 4.15
CA GLY A 65 3.54 -18.28 3.67
C GLY A 65 3.15 -16.87 3.24
N ALA A 66 2.03 -16.72 2.51
CA ALA A 66 1.50 -15.39 2.19
C ALA A 66 1.10 -14.59 3.44
N ALA A 67 0.59 -15.24 4.48
CA ALA A 67 0.28 -14.58 5.74
C ALA A 67 1.54 -14.08 6.45
N GLU A 68 2.60 -14.90 6.49
CA GLU A 68 3.88 -14.57 7.10
C GLU A 68 4.56 -13.40 6.39
N TYR A 69 4.63 -13.44 5.05
CA TYR A 69 5.14 -12.32 4.24
C TYR A 69 4.46 -10.99 4.59
N HIS A 70 3.13 -11.01 4.78
CA HIS A 70 2.41 -9.80 5.15
C HIS A 70 2.62 -9.38 6.61
N ARG A 71 2.94 -10.30 7.54
CA ARG A 71 3.33 -9.93 8.92
C ARG A 71 4.68 -9.25 8.92
N GLU A 72 5.67 -9.84 8.24
CA GLU A 72 7.02 -9.28 8.13
C GLU A 72 6.98 -7.88 7.52
N LYS A 73 6.28 -7.71 6.38
CA LYS A 73 6.16 -6.40 5.74
C LYS A 73 5.48 -5.36 6.63
N SER A 74 4.50 -5.77 7.43
CA SER A 74 3.89 -4.85 8.41
C SER A 74 4.85 -4.46 9.53
N THR A 75 5.75 -5.34 9.95
CA THR A 75 6.74 -5.05 10.99
C THR A 75 7.78 -4.09 10.46
N GLU A 76 8.32 -4.33 9.26
CA GLU A 76 9.22 -3.39 8.57
C GLU A 76 8.62 -1.98 8.50
N LEU A 77 7.37 -1.87 8.07
CA LEU A 77 6.68 -0.58 7.92
C LEU A 77 6.35 0.09 9.27
N ARG A 78 6.39 -0.64 10.40
CA ARG A 78 6.25 -0.06 11.75
C ARG A 78 7.58 0.46 12.30
N GLU A 79 8.68 -0.09 11.81
CA GLU A 79 10.03 0.21 12.25
C GLU A 79 10.75 1.23 11.34
N ALA A 80 10.20 1.51 10.16
CA ALA A 80 10.63 2.54 9.21
C ALA A 80 10.13 3.94 9.55
#